data_AF-A0A804UAQ3-F1
#
_entry.id   AF-A0A804UAQ3-F1
#
_cell.length_a   1.000
_cell.length_b   1.000
_cell.length_c   1.000
_cell.angle_alpha   90.00
_cell.angle_beta   90.00
_cell.angle_gamma   90.00
#
_symmetry.space_group_name_H-M   'P 1'
#
loop_
_entity.id
_entity.type
_entity.pdbx_description
1 polymer ?
#
loop_
_entity_poly.entity_id
_entity_poly.type
_entity_poly.pdbx_seq_one_letter_code
_entity_poly.pdbx_strand_id
1 'polypeptide(L)'
;MQWFGHFAVTRESTHRKGAKALSQFAFVNRDRCWEELEWKGKHGQSPAVVATKLHYFRDLDVLETVENFLEYVPDFWSSDELANSIKDGEILQIDEEYFVDQFLYLMYEENSKDAWHVVEDFLMDGQFSSLCQHLLIHLDEERLLGFLNSLGKLINPTMQCKELTFPCCWLEVLLPGHYDHISLDDLVFLNCVIAKGRQLWRLMNDEEQHEEWGQMEELLKD
;
A
#
# COMPACT_ATOMS: atom_id res chain seq x y z
N MET A 1 -8.43 19.10 6.21
CA MET A 1 -7.97 20.52 6.33
C MET A 1 -6.50 20.71 6.65
N GLN A 2 -5.88 19.90 7.54
CA GLN A 2 -4.48 20.12 7.97
C GLN A 2 -3.48 20.23 6.80
N TRP A 3 -3.68 19.47 5.72
CA TRP A 3 -2.78 19.47 4.55
C TRP A 3 -2.64 20.82 3.84
N PHE A 4 -3.73 21.58 3.71
CA PHE A 4 -3.69 22.95 3.18
C PHE A 4 -3.10 23.97 4.17
N GLY A 5 -2.94 23.62 5.45
CA GLY A 5 -2.40 24.51 6.49
C GLY A 5 -0.87 24.58 6.58
N HIS A 6 -0.12 23.87 5.71
CA HIS A 6 1.35 23.74 5.79
C HIS A 6 2.10 24.95 5.19
N PHE A 7 1.75 26.16 5.64
CA PHE A 7 2.40 27.39 5.22
C PHE A 7 3.78 27.57 5.85
N ALA A 8 4.62 28.38 5.19
CA ALA A 8 5.98 28.65 5.59
C ALA A 8 5.99 29.58 6.80
N VAL A 9 6.83 29.26 7.79
CA VAL A 9 6.93 30.05 9.03
C VAL A 9 7.92 31.21 8.86
N THR A 10 8.94 31.01 8.03
CA THR A 10 10.05 31.96 7.83
C THR A 10 10.18 32.34 6.35
N ARG A 11 10.83 33.46 6.05
CA ARG A 11 11.11 33.88 4.66
C ARG A 11 11.95 32.88 3.86
N GLU A 12 12.73 32.05 4.54
CA GLU A 12 13.62 31.06 3.92
C GLU A 12 12.94 29.71 3.68
N SER A 13 11.77 29.48 4.29
CA SER A 13 11.02 28.25 4.07
C SER A 13 10.00 28.43 2.95
N THR A 14 9.84 27.40 2.13
CA THR A 14 8.78 27.34 1.12
C THR A 14 7.54 26.69 1.70
N HIS A 15 6.36 27.10 1.24
CA HIS A 15 5.11 26.40 1.52
C HIS A 15 5.22 24.92 1.10
N ARG A 16 4.53 24.03 1.82
CA ARG A 16 4.51 22.58 1.54
C ARG A 16 3.08 22.11 1.29
N LYS A 17 2.91 20.90 0.74
CA LYS A 17 1.60 20.25 0.57
C LYS A 17 0.59 21.19 -0.12
N GLY A 18 -0.67 21.21 0.33
CA GLY A 18 -1.71 22.04 -0.25
C GLY A 18 -1.48 23.54 -0.13
N ALA A 19 -0.80 23.98 0.92
CA ALA A 19 -0.42 25.38 1.07
C ALA A 19 0.46 25.86 -0.11
N LYS A 20 1.34 24.98 -0.60
CA LYS A 20 2.16 25.26 -1.78
C LYS A 20 1.27 25.44 -3.01
N ALA A 21 0.38 24.50 -3.28
CA ALA A 21 -0.53 24.57 -4.42
C ALA A 21 -1.39 25.84 -4.39
N LEU A 22 -2.06 26.10 -3.25
CA LEU A 22 -2.88 27.30 -3.07
C LEU A 22 -2.08 28.58 -3.33
N SER A 23 -0.90 28.71 -2.71
CA SER A 23 -0.09 29.92 -2.86
C SER A 23 0.39 30.14 -4.30
N GLN A 24 0.85 29.09 -4.98
CA GLN A 24 1.34 29.17 -6.35
C GLN A 24 0.20 29.52 -7.31
N PHE A 25 -0.91 28.79 -7.21
CA PHE A 25 -2.07 29.00 -8.06
C PHE A 25 -2.67 30.39 -7.87
N ALA A 26 -2.80 30.85 -6.62
CA ALA A 26 -3.32 32.18 -6.32
C ALA A 26 -2.42 33.31 -6.86
N PHE A 27 -1.10 33.13 -6.91
CA PHE A 27 -0.21 34.14 -7.50
C PHE A 27 -0.27 34.18 -9.02
N VAL A 28 -0.34 33.01 -9.66
CA VAL A 28 -0.43 32.88 -11.12
C VAL A 28 -1.75 33.47 -11.62
N ASN A 29 -2.85 33.16 -10.93
CA ASN A 29 -4.21 33.56 -11.29
C ASN A 29 -4.77 34.66 -10.38
N ARG A 30 -3.91 35.60 -9.95
CA ARG A 30 -4.21 36.61 -8.92
C ARG A 30 -5.34 37.58 -9.28
N ASP A 31 -5.61 37.75 -10.56
CA ASP A 31 -6.66 38.61 -11.09
C ASP A 31 -8.06 38.06 -10.85
N ARG A 32 -8.18 36.72 -10.73
CA ARG A 32 -9.45 36.04 -10.47
C ARG A 32 -9.50 35.43 -9.07
N CYS A 33 -8.44 34.76 -8.65
CA CYS A 33 -8.48 33.89 -7.47
C CYS A 33 -8.25 34.64 -6.16
N TRP A 34 -7.74 35.87 -6.21
CA TRP A 34 -7.35 36.59 -5.01
C TRP A 34 -8.53 37.15 -4.22
N GLU A 35 -9.64 37.44 -4.91
CA GLU A 35 -10.90 37.85 -4.27
C GLU A 35 -11.55 36.70 -3.50
N GLU A 36 -11.25 35.46 -3.87
CA GLU A 36 -11.77 34.23 -3.26
C GLU A 36 -10.91 33.72 -2.08
N LEU A 37 -9.78 34.39 -1.79
CA LEU A 37 -8.95 34.08 -0.64
C LEU A 37 -9.51 34.74 0.62
N GLU A 38 -9.83 33.93 1.62
CA GLU A 38 -10.37 34.44 2.87
C GLU A 38 -9.32 34.56 3.97
N TRP A 39 -9.36 35.69 4.68
CA TRP A 39 -8.35 36.07 5.66
C TRP A 39 -9.00 36.16 7.04
N LYS A 40 -8.36 35.56 8.06
CA LYS A 40 -8.87 35.58 9.45
C LYS A 40 -8.96 36.98 10.08
N GLY A 41 -8.46 38.02 9.40
CA GLY A 41 -8.39 39.39 9.89
C GLY A 41 -9.13 40.39 9.00
N LYS A 42 -9.33 41.62 9.50
CA LYS A 42 -10.16 42.65 8.83
C LYS A 42 -9.68 43.12 7.46
N HIS A 43 -8.43 42.88 7.10
CA HIS A 43 -7.85 43.36 5.86
C HIS A 43 -7.13 42.21 5.16
N GLY A 44 -7.72 41.75 4.06
CA GLY A 44 -7.02 40.89 3.11
C GLY A 44 -5.74 41.57 2.63
N GLN A 45 -4.68 40.77 2.47
CA GLN A 45 -3.40 41.27 1.99
C GLN A 45 -3.45 41.39 0.47
N SER A 46 -2.96 42.50 -0.09
CA SER A 46 -2.91 42.62 -1.56
C SER A 46 -1.86 41.66 -2.15
N PRO A 47 -2.02 41.20 -3.41
CA PRO A 47 -1.06 40.30 -4.04
C PRO A 47 0.37 40.83 -4.01
N ALA A 48 0.54 42.13 -4.23
CA ALA A 48 1.84 42.80 -4.19
C ALA A 48 2.50 42.72 -2.80
N VAL A 49 1.73 42.84 -1.73
CA VAL A 49 2.23 42.73 -0.35
C VAL A 49 2.65 41.29 -0.07
N VAL A 50 1.81 40.30 -0.40
CA VAL A 50 2.10 38.88 -0.15
C VAL A 50 3.27 38.39 -1.00
N ALA A 51 3.43 38.87 -2.23
CA ALA A 51 4.59 38.55 -3.08
C ALA A 51 5.92 38.94 -2.42
N THR A 52 5.95 40.00 -1.61
CA THR A 52 7.15 40.40 -0.85
C THR A 52 7.32 39.65 0.47
N LYS A 53 6.25 39.03 0.98
CA LYS A 53 6.14 38.44 2.31
C LYS A 53 5.19 37.24 2.30
N LEU A 54 5.69 36.10 1.80
CA LEU A 54 4.92 34.86 1.67
C LEU A 54 4.31 34.33 2.98
N HIS A 55 4.91 34.63 4.13
CA HIS A 55 4.38 34.18 5.43
C HIS A 55 2.97 34.71 5.73
N TYR A 56 2.49 35.76 5.05
CA TYR A 56 1.12 36.24 5.21
C TYR A 56 0.07 35.19 4.87
N PHE A 57 0.36 34.21 4.01
CA PHE A 57 -0.56 33.10 3.74
C PHE A 57 -0.96 32.32 5.01
N ARG A 58 -0.20 32.41 6.11
CA ARG A 58 -0.60 31.82 7.40
C ARG A 58 -1.86 32.43 7.99
N ASP A 59 -2.18 33.66 7.59
CA ASP A 59 -3.36 34.39 8.05
C ASP A 59 -4.61 34.03 7.23
N LEU A 60 -4.48 33.17 6.21
CA LEU A 60 -5.64 32.62 5.51
C LEU A 60 -6.53 31.80 6.44
N ASP A 61 -7.83 32.00 6.31
CA ASP A 61 -8.81 31.01 6.69
C ASP A 61 -8.84 29.93 5.62
N VAL A 62 -8.13 28.84 5.91
CA VAL A 62 -7.98 27.74 4.97
C VAL A 62 -9.31 27.07 4.69
N LEU A 63 -10.23 27.00 5.66
CA LEU A 63 -11.53 26.36 5.48
C LEU A 63 -12.39 27.14 4.52
N GLU A 64 -12.61 28.40 4.82
CA GLU A 64 -13.43 29.28 3.99
C GLU A 64 -12.81 29.46 2.60
N THR A 65 -11.47 29.57 2.51
CA THR A 65 -10.77 29.62 1.21
C THR A 65 -10.98 28.35 0.39
N VAL A 66 -10.91 27.17 1.01
CA VAL A 66 -11.14 25.90 0.29
C VAL A 66 -12.59 25.77 -0.15
N GLU A 67 -13.55 26.17 0.67
CA GLU A 67 -14.98 26.21 0.32
C GLU A 67 -15.23 27.15 -0.86
N ASN A 68 -14.68 28.37 -0.83
CA ASN A 68 -14.75 29.31 -1.94
C ASN A 68 -14.11 28.73 -3.21
N PHE A 69 -12.97 28.03 -3.09
CA PHE A 69 -12.31 27.43 -4.25
C PHE A 69 -13.09 26.26 -4.85
N LEU A 70 -13.87 25.52 -4.04
CA LEU A 70 -14.77 24.48 -4.54
C LEU A 70 -15.91 25.08 -5.37
N GLU A 71 -16.44 26.23 -4.98
CA GLU A 71 -17.59 26.86 -5.64
C GLU A 71 -17.18 27.80 -6.80
N TYR A 72 -16.21 28.68 -6.57
CA TYR A 72 -15.89 29.81 -7.45
C TYR A 72 -14.57 29.63 -8.22
N VAL A 73 -13.69 28.71 -7.82
CA VAL A 73 -12.39 28.48 -8.46
C VAL A 73 -12.18 27.00 -8.87
N PRO A 74 -13.09 26.40 -9.66
CA PRO A 74 -13.03 24.99 -10.00
C PRO A 74 -11.73 24.58 -10.73
N ASP A 75 -11.13 25.50 -11.49
CA ASP A 75 -9.88 25.27 -12.23
C ASP A 75 -8.69 24.91 -11.30
N PHE A 76 -8.75 25.29 -10.03
CA PHE A 76 -7.72 24.90 -9.06
C PHE A 76 -7.63 23.38 -8.90
N TRP A 77 -8.77 22.68 -8.90
CA TRP A 77 -8.84 21.24 -8.65
C TRP A 77 -8.34 20.39 -9.81
N SER A 78 -8.18 21.00 -10.98
CA SER A 78 -7.57 20.39 -12.17
C SER A 78 -6.22 21.03 -12.54
N SER A 79 -5.67 21.88 -11.66
CA SER A 79 -4.44 22.61 -11.91
C SER A 79 -3.17 21.77 -11.76
N ASP A 80 -2.13 22.15 -12.50
CA ASP A 80 -0.80 21.56 -12.36
C ASP A 80 -0.22 21.81 -10.97
N GLU A 81 -0.52 22.94 -10.33
CA GLU A 81 -0.07 23.27 -8.98
C GLU A 81 -0.60 22.27 -7.96
N LEU A 82 -1.90 21.96 -8.02
CA LEU A 82 -2.50 20.94 -7.16
C LEU A 82 -1.95 19.55 -7.51
N ALA A 83 -1.95 19.18 -8.79
CA ALA A 83 -1.46 17.89 -9.24
C ALA A 83 -0.02 17.64 -8.77
N ASN A 84 0.88 18.62 -8.92
CA ASN A 84 2.25 18.52 -8.46
C ASN A 84 2.38 18.40 -6.93
N SER A 85 1.44 18.96 -6.17
CA SER A 85 1.48 18.89 -4.70
C SER A 85 1.02 17.56 -4.13
N ILE A 86 0.27 16.76 -4.90
CA ILE A 86 -0.24 15.44 -4.47
C ILE A 86 0.61 14.26 -4.94
N LYS A 87 1.57 14.49 -5.86
CA LYS A 87 2.38 13.43 -6.51
C LYS A 87 3.07 12.46 -5.54
N ASP A 88 3.52 12.96 -4.40
CA ASP A 88 4.26 12.15 -3.42
C ASP A 88 3.35 11.33 -2.50
N GLY A 89 2.02 11.42 -2.67
CA GLY A 89 1.05 10.64 -1.90
C GLY A 89 0.85 11.10 -0.45
N GLU A 90 1.54 12.14 0.03
CA GLU A 90 1.42 12.63 1.41
C GLU A 90 -0.01 13.04 1.81
N ILE A 91 -0.87 13.33 0.83
CA ILE A 91 -2.29 13.63 1.06
C ILE A 91 -3.06 12.42 1.62
N LEU A 92 -2.66 11.20 1.26
CA LEU A 92 -3.33 9.96 1.69
C LEU A 92 -3.26 9.76 3.21
N GLN A 93 -2.23 10.31 3.86
CA GLN A 93 -2.01 10.20 5.31
C GLN A 93 -2.95 11.09 6.15
N ILE A 94 -3.72 11.97 5.52
CA ILE A 94 -4.66 12.83 6.26
C ILE A 94 -5.78 11.99 6.87
N ASP A 95 -6.27 11.04 6.08
CA ASP A 95 -7.42 10.20 6.38
C ASP A 95 -7.30 8.93 5.54
N GLU A 96 -6.43 8.03 5.99
CA GLU A 96 -6.13 6.79 5.28
C GLU A 96 -7.40 5.95 5.07
N GLU A 97 -8.28 5.91 6.06
CA GLU A 97 -9.56 5.19 6.01
C GLU A 97 -10.45 5.75 4.89
N TYR A 98 -10.63 7.07 4.82
CA TYR A 98 -11.39 7.70 3.73
C TYR A 98 -10.82 7.37 2.35
N PHE A 99 -9.49 7.47 2.17
CA PHE A 99 -8.88 7.19 0.87
C PHE A 99 -8.97 5.72 0.48
N VAL A 100 -8.81 4.80 1.44
CA VAL A 100 -9.02 3.37 1.21
C VAL A 100 -10.47 3.11 0.80
N ASP A 101 -11.45 3.68 1.50
CA ASP A 101 -12.86 3.52 1.18
C ASP A 101 -13.20 4.06 -0.22
N GLN A 102 -12.69 5.24 -0.56
CA GLN A 102 -12.84 5.80 -1.91
C GLN A 102 -12.18 4.92 -2.96
N PHE A 103 -10.99 4.39 -2.69
CA PHE A 103 -10.29 3.52 -3.63
C PHE A 103 -11.06 2.20 -3.85
N LEU A 104 -11.59 1.59 -2.78
CA LEU A 104 -12.45 0.41 -2.86
C LEU A 104 -13.74 0.70 -3.63
N TYR A 105 -14.36 1.86 -3.41
CA TYR A 105 -15.53 2.30 -4.17
C TYR A 105 -15.22 2.39 -5.67
N LEU A 106 -14.11 3.04 -6.04
CA LEU A 106 -13.67 3.15 -7.43
C LEU A 106 -13.43 1.77 -8.07
N MET A 107 -12.87 0.82 -7.32
CA MET A 107 -12.56 -0.53 -7.81
C MET A 107 -13.81 -1.41 -7.97
N TYR A 108 -14.64 -1.50 -6.93
CA TYR A 108 -15.71 -2.50 -6.86
C TYR A 108 -17.07 -1.96 -7.30
N GLU A 109 -17.37 -0.69 -7.02
CA GLU A 109 -18.66 -0.08 -7.36
C GLU A 109 -18.62 0.60 -8.72
N GLU A 110 -17.59 1.42 -8.99
CA GLU A 110 -17.46 2.09 -10.30
C GLU A 110 -16.74 1.25 -11.36
N ASN A 111 -16.05 0.18 -10.96
CA ASN A 111 -15.21 -0.62 -11.84
C ASN A 111 -14.25 0.24 -12.69
N SER A 112 -13.65 1.25 -12.05
CA SER A 112 -12.75 2.20 -12.68
C SER A 112 -11.48 1.50 -13.16
N LYS A 113 -11.26 1.51 -14.48
CA LYS A 113 -10.07 0.91 -15.08
C LYS A 113 -8.78 1.53 -14.57
N ASP A 114 -8.78 2.85 -14.36
CA ASP A 114 -7.60 3.56 -13.88
C ASP A 114 -7.23 3.09 -12.46
N ALA A 115 -8.21 2.86 -11.59
CA ALA A 115 -7.97 2.32 -10.26
C ALA A 115 -7.38 0.90 -10.32
N TRP A 116 -7.94 0.03 -11.18
CA TRP A 116 -7.41 -1.32 -11.38
C TRP A 116 -5.99 -1.33 -11.98
N HIS A 117 -5.69 -0.42 -12.91
CA HIS A 117 -4.33 -0.27 -13.46
C HIS A 117 -3.32 0.15 -12.40
N VAL A 118 -3.69 1.04 -11.47
CA VAL A 118 -2.81 1.40 -10.36
C VAL A 118 -2.51 0.19 -9.46
N VAL A 119 -3.49 -0.69 -9.22
CA VAL A 119 -3.26 -1.94 -8.47
C VAL A 119 -2.38 -2.89 -9.26
N GLU A 120 -2.61 -3.05 -10.56
CA GLU A 120 -1.78 -3.88 -11.43
C GLU A 120 -0.32 -3.41 -11.43
N ASP A 121 -0.09 -2.11 -11.64
CA ASP A 121 1.25 -1.51 -11.60
C ASP A 121 1.92 -1.74 -10.24
N PHE A 122 1.18 -1.55 -9.13
CA PHE A 122 1.69 -1.84 -7.78
C PHE A 122 2.08 -3.31 -7.60
N LEU A 123 1.27 -4.25 -8.10
CA LEU A 123 1.56 -5.68 -8.03
C LEU A 123 2.75 -6.06 -8.92
N MET A 124 2.94 -5.40 -10.05
CA MET A 124 4.04 -5.66 -10.98
C MET A 124 5.37 -5.07 -10.50
N ASP A 125 5.33 -3.92 -9.83
CA ASP A 125 6.52 -3.26 -9.27
C ASP A 125 6.92 -3.84 -7.90
N GLY A 126 5.98 -4.48 -7.20
CA GLY A 126 6.19 -5.08 -5.89
C GLY A 126 7.14 -6.28 -5.89
N GLN A 127 7.95 -6.41 -4.84
CA GLN A 127 8.72 -7.64 -4.64
C GLN A 127 7.79 -8.81 -4.35
N PHE A 128 7.91 -9.90 -5.11
CA PHE A 128 7.07 -11.09 -4.98
C PHE A 128 6.99 -11.62 -3.53
N SER A 129 8.11 -11.63 -2.81
CA SER A 129 8.16 -12.05 -1.40
C SER A 129 7.32 -11.17 -0.48
N SER A 130 7.34 -9.85 -0.68
CA SER A 130 6.54 -8.91 0.08
C SER A 130 5.06 -9.07 -0.24
N LEU A 131 4.70 -9.20 -1.52
CA LEU A 131 3.32 -9.44 -1.94
C LEU A 131 2.78 -10.75 -1.34
N CYS A 132 3.59 -11.81 -1.32
CA CYS A 132 3.22 -13.07 -0.69
C CYS A 132 2.94 -12.91 0.82
N GLN A 133 3.72 -12.10 1.54
CA GLN A 133 3.48 -11.86 2.97
C GLN A 133 2.13 -11.20 3.25
N HIS A 134 1.67 -10.34 2.34
CA HIS A 134 0.38 -9.65 2.47
C HIS A 134 -0.79 -10.51 1.96
N LEU A 135 -0.61 -11.25 0.87
CA LEU A 135 -1.71 -11.97 0.23
C LEU A 135 -1.96 -13.35 0.83
N LEU A 136 -0.89 -14.11 1.14
CA LEU A 136 -1.03 -15.51 1.55
C LEU A 136 -1.77 -15.66 2.89
N ILE A 137 -1.70 -14.66 3.77
CA ILE A 137 -2.41 -14.65 5.07
C ILE A 137 -3.94 -14.56 4.92
N HIS A 138 -4.44 -14.13 3.77
CA HIS A 138 -5.87 -13.97 3.49
C HIS A 138 -6.44 -15.11 2.64
N LEU A 139 -5.59 -16.03 2.17
CA LEU A 139 -6.05 -17.18 1.40
C LEU A 139 -6.57 -18.26 2.34
N ASP A 140 -7.75 -18.80 2.01
CA ASP A 140 -8.19 -20.08 2.54
C ASP A 140 -7.34 -21.23 1.97
N GLU A 141 -7.54 -22.44 2.49
CA GLU A 141 -6.75 -23.62 2.11
C GLU A 141 -6.85 -23.94 0.61
N GLU A 142 -8.04 -23.83 0.02
CA GLU A 142 -8.28 -24.11 -1.40
C GLU A 142 -7.53 -23.12 -2.29
N ARG A 143 -7.62 -21.82 -1.98
CA ARG A 143 -6.93 -20.76 -2.72
C ARG A 143 -5.42 -20.82 -2.53
N LEU A 144 -4.94 -21.16 -1.33
CA LEU A 144 -3.52 -21.33 -1.06
C LEU A 144 -2.96 -22.50 -1.87
N LEU A 145 -3.66 -23.63 -1.91
CA LEU A 145 -3.27 -24.76 -2.75
C LEU A 145 -3.30 -24.38 -4.24
N GLY A 146 -4.34 -23.69 -4.70
CA GLY A 146 -4.43 -23.18 -6.08
C GLY A 146 -3.28 -22.24 -6.44
N PHE A 147 -2.85 -21.39 -5.52
CA PHE A 147 -1.69 -20.52 -5.66
C PHE A 147 -0.39 -21.32 -5.77
N LEU A 148 -0.15 -22.27 -4.85
CA LEU A 148 1.05 -23.11 -4.85
C LEU A 148 1.16 -23.96 -6.13
N ASN A 149 0.04 -24.50 -6.61
CA ASN A 149 -0.02 -25.25 -7.86
C ASN A 149 0.28 -24.37 -9.07
N SER A 150 -0.22 -23.13 -9.07
CA SER A 150 0.09 -22.16 -10.12
C SER A 150 1.57 -21.77 -10.10
N LEU A 151 2.14 -21.61 -8.91
CA LEU A 151 3.57 -21.34 -8.72
C LEU A 151 4.42 -22.52 -9.24
N GLY A 152 4.00 -23.76 -9.00
CA GLY A 152 4.66 -24.96 -9.53
C GLY A 152 4.76 -25.00 -11.06
N LYS A 153 3.80 -24.42 -11.77
CA LYS A 153 3.82 -24.29 -13.25
C LYS A 153 4.85 -23.25 -13.73
N LEU A 154 5.22 -22.31 -12.86
CA LEU A 154 6.13 -21.21 -13.18
C LEU A 154 7.57 -21.52 -12.74
N ILE A 155 7.73 -22.30 -11.68
CA ILE A 155 9.06 -22.68 -11.17
C ILE A 155 9.70 -23.73 -12.08
N ASN A 156 10.90 -23.43 -12.54
CA ASN A 156 11.80 -24.41 -13.14
C ASN A 156 12.96 -24.69 -12.17
N PRO A 157 13.01 -25.88 -11.54
CA PRO A 157 14.03 -26.16 -10.54
C PRO A 157 15.42 -26.11 -11.16
N THR A 158 16.26 -25.26 -10.58
CA THR A 158 17.67 -25.12 -10.97
C THR A 158 18.42 -26.43 -10.69
N MET A 159 19.58 -26.66 -11.34
CA MET A 159 20.35 -27.89 -11.08
C MET A 159 20.73 -28.05 -9.59
N GLN A 160 21.07 -26.96 -8.91
CA GLN A 160 21.37 -26.98 -7.46
C GLN A 160 20.15 -27.43 -6.64
N CYS A 161 18.95 -27.03 -7.05
CA CYS A 161 17.73 -27.46 -6.38
C CYS A 161 17.38 -28.92 -6.66
N LYS A 162 17.67 -29.44 -7.86
CA LYS A 162 17.54 -30.87 -8.17
C LYS A 162 18.49 -31.74 -7.35
N GLU A 163 19.66 -31.22 -6.98
CA GLU A 163 20.60 -31.88 -6.07
C GLU A 163 20.22 -31.72 -4.59
N LEU A 164 19.12 -31.02 -4.28
CA LEU A 164 18.65 -30.73 -2.93
C LEU A 164 19.75 -30.13 -2.04
N THR A 165 20.64 -29.33 -2.64
CA THR A 165 21.81 -28.74 -1.95
C THR A 165 21.38 -27.82 -0.82
N PHE A 166 20.22 -27.18 -0.94
CA PHE A 166 19.66 -26.27 0.06
C PHE A 166 18.27 -26.74 0.50
N PRO A 167 17.91 -26.62 1.79
CA PRO A 167 16.57 -26.94 2.25
C PRO A 167 15.50 -26.19 1.47
N CYS A 168 15.68 -24.90 1.16
CA CYS A 168 14.67 -24.11 0.45
C CYS A 168 14.30 -24.64 -0.95
N CYS A 169 15.15 -25.48 -1.56
CA CYS A 169 14.91 -26.04 -2.88
C CYS A 169 13.83 -27.13 -2.93
N TRP A 170 13.40 -27.69 -1.79
CA TRP A 170 12.46 -28.81 -1.83
C TRP A 170 11.11 -28.42 -2.45
N LEU A 171 10.59 -27.22 -2.12
CA LEU A 171 9.31 -26.73 -2.62
C LEU A 171 9.41 -26.48 -4.14
N GLU A 172 10.56 -25.99 -4.60
CA GLU A 172 10.86 -25.82 -6.03
C GLU A 172 10.91 -27.16 -6.79
N VAL A 173 11.24 -28.26 -6.12
CA VAL A 173 11.30 -29.60 -6.72
C VAL A 173 9.94 -30.30 -6.66
N LEU A 174 9.20 -30.17 -5.55
CA LEU A 174 7.91 -30.84 -5.36
C LEU A 174 6.78 -30.21 -6.15
N LEU A 175 6.69 -28.87 -6.18
CA LEU A 175 5.57 -28.20 -6.83
C LEU A 175 5.45 -28.53 -8.32
N PRO A 176 6.52 -28.56 -9.14
CA PRO A 176 6.41 -28.93 -10.55
C PRO A 176 6.07 -30.42 -10.77
N GLY A 177 6.43 -31.30 -9.82
CA GLY A 177 6.29 -32.75 -9.98
C GLY A 177 4.95 -33.33 -9.53
N HIS A 178 4.25 -32.66 -8.61
CA HIS A 178 3.08 -33.23 -7.92
C HIS A 178 1.85 -32.29 -7.85
N TYR A 179 1.82 -31.24 -8.67
CA TYR A 179 0.81 -30.17 -8.60
C TYR A 179 -0.65 -30.64 -8.61
N ASP A 180 -1.00 -31.75 -9.27
CA ASP A 180 -2.39 -32.22 -9.36
C ASP A 180 -2.82 -33.19 -8.25
N HIS A 181 -1.91 -33.66 -7.39
CA HIS A 181 -2.17 -34.81 -6.52
C HIS A 181 -1.78 -34.61 -5.05
N ILE A 182 -1.08 -33.54 -4.71
CA ILE A 182 -0.64 -33.32 -3.33
C ILE A 182 -1.68 -32.49 -2.58
N SER A 183 -2.08 -32.95 -1.40
CA SER A 183 -2.96 -32.16 -0.52
C SER A 183 -2.17 -31.01 0.12
N LEU A 184 -2.89 -30.00 0.63
CA LEU A 184 -2.25 -28.94 1.39
C LEU A 184 -1.61 -29.48 2.67
N ASP A 185 -2.27 -30.44 3.32
CA ASP A 185 -1.76 -31.11 4.53
C ASP A 185 -0.44 -31.82 4.25
N ASP A 186 -0.34 -32.53 3.11
CA ASP A 186 0.91 -33.17 2.68
C ASP A 186 2.01 -32.13 2.46
N LEU A 187 1.70 -31.01 1.80
CA LEU A 187 2.68 -29.93 1.57
C LEU A 187 3.16 -29.32 2.89
N VAL A 188 2.25 -29.06 3.83
CA VAL A 188 2.57 -28.51 5.15
C VAL A 188 3.38 -29.51 5.96
N PHE A 189 2.98 -30.78 5.97
CA PHE A 189 3.68 -31.85 6.66
C PHE A 189 5.11 -32.01 6.12
N LEU A 190 5.27 -32.06 4.80
CA LEU A 190 6.58 -32.14 4.16
C LEU A 190 7.44 -30.91 4.47
N ASN A 191 6.86 -29.71 4.44
CA ASN A 191 7.56 -28.50 4.85
C ASN A 191 8.05 -28.59 6.31
N CYS A 192 7.21 -29.09 7.21
CA CYS A 192 7.53 -29.31 8.62
C CYS A 192 8.66 -30.33 8.78
N VAL A 193 8.59 -31.48 8.10
CA VAL A 193 9.64 -32.51 8.11
C VAL A 193 10.96 -31.96 7.61
N ILE A 194 10.95 -31.10 6.60
CA ILE A 194 12.20 -30.58 6.02
C ILE A 194 12.77 -29.44 6.86
N ALA A 195 11.94 -28.49 7.29
CA ALA A 195 12.37 -27.35 8.09
C ALA A 195 12.76 -27.76 9.53
N LYS A 196 12.05 -28.74 10.10
CA LYS A 196 12.15 -29.12 11.52
C LYS A 196 12.47 -30.60 11.73
N GLY A 197 12.94 -31.34 10.72
CA GLY A 197 13.13 -32.79 10.78
C GLY A 197 13.95 -33.29 11.97
N ARG A 198 14.99 -32.56 12.39
CA ARG A 198 15.75 -32.91 13.61
C ARG A 198 14.95 -32.76 14.90
N GLN A 199 14.05 -31.78 14.97
CA GLN A 199 13.18 -31.54 16.11
C GLN A 199 12.07 -32.59 16.14
N LEU A 200 11.47 -32.89 14.97
CA LEU A 200 10.50 -33.97 14.82
C LEU A 200 11.11 -35.33 15.18
N TRP A 201 12.33 -35.61 14.71
CA TRP A 201 13.02 -36.86 15.07
C TRP A 201 13.30 -36.96 16.57
N ARG A 202 13.68 -35.86 17.23
CA ARG A 202 13.82 -35.84 18.69
C ARG A 202 12.50 -36.10 19.38
N LEU A 203 11.43 -35.42 18.96
CA LEU A 203 10.07 -35.60 19.49
C LEU A 203 9.62 -37.07 19.38
N MET A 204 9.86 -37.71 18.23
CA MET A 204 9.46 -39.10 17.98
C MET A 204 10.24 -40.13 18.78
N ASN A 205 11.44 -39.79 19.26
CA ASN A 205 12.30 -40.68 20.04
C ASN A 205 12.36 -40.29 21.53
N ASP A 206 11.62 -39.27 21.95
CA ASP A 206 11.55 -38.88 23.35
C ASP A 206 10.55 -39.80 24.06
N GLU A 207 11.06 -40.73 24.87
CA GLU A 207 10.24 -41.72 25.60
C GLU A 207 9.29 -41.04 26.60
N GLU A 208 9.55 -39.80 27.01
CA GLU A 208 8.68 -39.05 27.93
C GLU A 208 7.38 -38.54 27.27
N GLN A 209 7.30 -38.56 25.93
CA GLN A 209 6.23 -37.92 25.15
C GLN A 209 5.17 -38.89 24.59
N HIS A 210 4.77 -39.91 25.38
CA HIS A 210 3.76 -40.88 24.97
C HIS A 210 2.39 -40.28 24.59
N GLU A 211 1.99 -39.17 25.20
CA GLU A 211 0.70 -38.53 24.94
C GLU A 211 0.69 -37.87 23.54
N GLU A 212 1.78 -37.22 23.17
CA GLU A 212 1.98 -36.60 21.85
C GLU A 212 2.10 -37.66 20.75
N TRP A 213 2.67 -38.83 21.07
CA TRP A 213 2.73 -40.00 20.20
C TRP A 213 1.33 -40.51 19.83
N GLY A 214 0.41 -40.55 20.80
CA GLY A 214 -0.98 -40.95 20.57
C GLY A 214 -1.69 -40.04 19.56
N GLN A 215 -1.48 -38.72 19.67
CA GLN A 215 -2.07 -37.74 18.75
C GLN A 215 -1.45 -37.83 17.34
N MET A 216 -0.14 -38.05 17.25
CA MET A 216 0.54 -38.23 15.96
C MET A 216 0.13 -39.52 15.24
N GLU A 217 -0.03 -40.64 15.95
CA GLU A 217 -0.52 -41.88 15.35
C GLU A 217 -1.95 -41.73 14.82
N GLU A 218 -2.78 -40.94 15.49
CA GLU A 218 -4.14 -40.66 15.04
C GLU A 218 -4.11 -39.83 13.75
N LEU A 219 -3.25 -38.79 13.69
CA LEU A 219 -3.03 -37.96 12.49
C LEU A 219 -2.46 -38.74 11.28
N LEU A 220 -1.66 -39.78 11.50
CA LEU A 220 -1.06 -40.58 10.41
C LEU A 220 -1.95 -41.74 9.92
N LYS A 221 -3.08 -42.00 10.58
CA LYS A 221 -4.01 -43.08 10.22
C LYS A 221 -5.10 -42.65 9.24
N ASP A 222 -5.35 -41.35 9.11
CA ASP A 222 -6.25 -40.77 8.10
C ASP A 222 -5.55 -40.60 6.74
#